data_AF-A0A1X2H5Z5-F1
#
_entry.id   AF-A0A1X2H5Z5-F1
#
_cell.length_a   1.000
_cell.length_b   1.000
_cell.length_c   1.000
_cell.angle_alpha   90.00
_cell.angle_beta   90.00
_cell.angle_gamma   90.00
#
_symmetry.space_group_name_H-M   'P 1'
#
loop_
_entity.id
_entity.type
_entity.pdbx_description
1 polymer ?
#
loop_
_entity_poly.entity_id
_entity_poly.type
_entity_poly.pdbx_seq_one_letter_code
_entity_poly.pdbx_strand_id
1 'polypeptide(L)'
;MSSSDGLPFWQYRAGDGDIHCDWRMFINDCDEHNAQNIIYIIQAIWSGIGAIIAAGIVYYRVTYQRQAIFDTRTPTGFIRPKPIEAMLASACIFNGLRMIQAIIVVADVGRNPIFRQWMYEFPWHFGVNCFACYVFGIVHTVADSSKTIYNAWFHSPKRIDMIATTYMIAPFITNNICVIISGVYANQGNKDLAEAWCNALYWFWFFYTGSLGLMVLVAGIRLLRLLSHHLRMQHDLRVNIAKIKNGAFKVKVIMLIGCSCLWGFAFIVFVYALFREPITKNIGLNLAISIVWNFNGCLATVLVETAVILNPRMTASLGVSNVSGSGSQSDPAGLTTTDGRHITSTESGKWDKYMASSNQSHSFNQPAQDPPSTNTGSDGLPRYSISDMSMDILKNGPANYYYGKQENHSNSTTAAGMPSTFSVGEVEQDQLNYNATTGQVRTPPRYVPQSPFDRQPHQPQDDAFSHAGSTVSSSQLMNNTYSTGGYH
;
A
#
# COMPACT_ATOMS: atom_id res chain seq x y z
N MET A 1 27.95 -3.91 -42.20
CA MET A 1 27.77 -5.12 -41.36
C MET A 1 26.68 -5.94 -42.01
N SER A 2 27.06 -7.06 -42.63
CA SER A 2 26.20 -7.90 -43.45
C SER A 2 25.34 -8.81 -42.56
N SER A 3 24.07 -8.92 -42.90
CA SER A 3 23.00 -9.68 -42.25
C SER A 3 23.11 -11.20 -42.51
N SER A 4 24.20 -11.85 -42.09
CA SER A 4 24.56 -13.17 -42.65
C SER A 4 24.13 -14.41 -41.85
N ASP A 5 23.58 -14.29 -40.64
CA ASP A 5 23.38 -15.52 -39.83
C ASP A 5 21.97 -16.09 -39.88
N GLY A 6 21.01 -15.40 -40.52
CA GLY A 6 19.61 -15.88 -40.64
C GLY A 6 18.89 -16.08 -39.30
N LEU A 7 19.54 -15.80 -38.16
CA LEU A 7 19.00 -16.04 -36.83
C LEU A 7 17.90 -15.02 -36.49
N PRO A 8 16.83 -15.47 -35.83
CA PRO A 8 15.80 -14.60 -35.27
C PRO A 8 16.39 -13.48 -34.40
N PHE A 9 15.70 -12.34 -34.31
CA PHE A 9 16.15 -11.19 -33.49
C PHE A 9 16.46 -11.53 -32.02
N TRP A 10 15.82 -12.57 -31.48
CA TRP A 10 15.93 -12.98 -30.07
C TRP A 10 17.02 -14.03 -29.81
N GLN A 11 17.80 -14.40 -30.84
CA GLN A 11 18.90 -15.35 -30.75
C GLN A 11 20.20 -14.67 -31.19
N TYR A 12 21.27 -14.96 -30.46
CA TYR A 12 22.60 -14.40 -30.68
C TYR A 12 23.60 -15.54 -30.83
N ARG A 13 24.45 -15.47 -31.84
CA ARG A 13 25.56 -16.40 -32.02
C ARG A 13 26.81 -15.82 -31.36
N ALA A 14 27.43 -16.57 -30.45
CA ALA A 14 28.75 -16.26 -29.92
C ALA A 14 29.85 -16.72 -30.89
N GLY A 15 31.08 -16.22 -30.73
CA GLY A 15 32.18 -16.42 -31.68
C GLY A 15 32.67 -17.87 -31.80
N ASP A 16 32.33 -18.71 -30.83
CA ASP A 16 32.55 -20.16 -30.75
C ASP A 16 31.49 -20.98 -31.51
N GLY A 17 30.39 -20.35 -31.93
CA GLY A 17 29.26 -21.01 -32.58
C GLY A 17 28.09 -21.32 -31.65
N ASP A 18 28.23 -21.01 -30.35
CA ASP A 18 27.19 -21.19 -29.34
C ASP A 18 26.02 -20.23 -29.59
N ILE A 19 24.80 -20.68 -29.28
CA ILE A 19 23.57 -19.92 -29.51
C ILE A 19 22.98 -19.54 -28.17
N HIS A 20 22.91 -18.22 -27.94
CA HIS A 20 22.31 -17.63 -26.75
C HIS A 20 20.91 -17.11 -27.06
N CYS A 21 19.98 -17.40 -26.16
CA CYS A 21 18.61 -16.94 -26.25
C CYS A 21 18.35 -15.75 -25.33
N ASP A 22 17.53 -14.81 -25.80
CA ASP A 22 16.85 -13.86 -24.93
C ASP A 22 15.83 -14.61 -24.07
N TRP A 23 16.18 -14.79 -22.79
CA TRP A 23 15.44 -15.58 -21.79
C TRP A 23 13.97 -15.17 -21.62
N ARG A 24 13.59 -13.97 -22.07
CA ARG A 24 12.20 -13.49 -22.03
C ARG A 24 11.30 -14.21 -23.03
N MET A 25 11.87 -14.70 -24.12
CA MET A 25 11.14 -15.10 -25.33
C MET A 25 11.28 -16.58 -25.64
N PHE A 26 12.51 -17.07 -25.61
CA PHE A 26 12.84 -18.45 -25.98
C PHE A 26 13.81 -19.01 -24.97
N ILE A 27 13.59 -20.28 -24.63
CA ILE A 27 14.48 -21.05 -23.76
C ILE A 27 14.99 -22.30 -24.46
N ASN A 28 14.46 -22.65 -25.63
CA ASN A 28 14.82 -23.87 -26.36
C ASN A 28 15.91 -23.57 -27.38
N ASP A 29 16.66 -24.61 -27.75
CA ASP A 29 17.71 -24.56 -28.77
C ASP A 29 18.85 -23.57 -28.47
N CYS A 30 19.12 -23.34 -27.18
CA CYS A 30 20.17 -22.47 -26.67
C CYS A 30 20.90 -23.14 -25.49
N ASP A 31 22.15 -22.76 -25.23
CA ASP A 31 22.99 -23.44 -24.23
C ASP A 31 22.45 -23.30 -22.80
N GLU A 32 21.71 -22.23 -22.51
CA GLU A 32 21.10 -22.00 -21.21
C GLU A 32 19.77 -22.75 -21.00
N HIS A 33 19.35 -23.58 -21.95
CA HIS A 33 18.02 -24.22 -21.96
C HIS A 33 17.67 -24.88 -20.62
N ASN A 34 18.55 -25.76 -20.11
CA ASN A 34 18.29 -26.52 -18.89
C ASN A 34 18.10 -25.59 -17.67
N ALA A 35 18.95 -24.57 -17.54
CA ALA A 35 18.90 -23.64 -16.42
C ALA A 35 17.66 -22.74 -16.50
N GLN A 36 17.34 -22.22 -17.69
CA GLN A 36 16.16 -21.37 -17.89
C GLN A 36 14.85 -22.15 -17.69
N ASN A 37 14.80 -23.41 -18.12
CA ASN A 37 13.65 -24.29 -17.90
C ASN A 37 13.37 -24.47 -16.39
N ILE A 38 14.40 -24.75 -15.59
CA ILE A 38 14.29 -24.84 -14.13
C ILE A 38 13.78 -23.52 -13.54
N ILE A 39 14.34 -22.38 -13.95
CA ILE A 39 13.93 -21.05 -13.47
C ILE A 39 12.43 -20.82 -13.71
N TYR A 40 11.94 -21.09 -14.93
CA TYR A 40 10.53 -20.88 -15.27
C TYR A 40 9.59 -21.88 -14.58
N ILE A 41 10.00 -23.13 -14.36
CA ILE A 41 9.20 -24.09 -13.57
C ILE A 41 9.03 -23.59 -12.13
N ILE A 42 10.13 -23.17 -11.48
CA ILE A 42 10.08 -22.65 -10.11
C ILE A 42 9.23 -21.37 -10.07
N GLN A 43 9.39 -20.48 -11.06
CA GLN A 43 8.58 -19.27 -11.18
C GLN A 43 7.09 -19.58 -11.33
N ALA A 44 6.73 -20.58 -12.15
CA ALA A 44 5.34 -20.99 -12.34
C ALA A 44 4.71 -21.47 -11.01
N ILE A 45 5.42 -22.34 -10.28
CA ILE A 45 4.98 -22.85 -8.97
C ILE A 45 4.83 -21.69 -7.98
N TRP A 46 5.85 -20.84 -7.86
CA TRP A 46 5.87 -19.74 -6.90
C TRP A 46 4.76 -18.70 -7.19
N SER A 47 4.57 -18.35 -8.45
CA SER A 47 3.48 -17.45 -8.88
C SER A 47 2.12 -18.10 -8.64
N GLY A 48 1.96 -19.40 -8.90
CA GLY A 48 0.72 -20.13 -8.62
C GLY A 48 0.33 -20.09 -7.14
N ILE A 49 1.31 -20.31 -6.24
CA ILE A 49 1.10 -20.20 -4.79
C ILE A 49 0.65 -18.78 -4.42
N GLY A 50 1.36 -17.75 -4.88
CA GLY A 50 0.98 -16.35 -4.63
C GLY A 50 -0.42 -16.01 -5.16
N ALA A 51 -0.78 -16.48 -6.35
CA ALA A 51 -2.11 -16.27 -6.92
C ALA A 51 -3.22 -16.89 -6.05
N ILE A 52 -3.02 -18.11 -5.55
CA ILE A 52 -3.99 -18.80 -4.68
C ILE A 52 -4.15 -18.07 -3.35
N ILE A 53 -3.04 -17.64 -2.73
CA ILE A 53 -3.07 -16.88 -1.47
C ILE A 53 -3.81 -15.56 -1.67
N ALA A 54 -3.43 -14.77 -2.68
CA ALA A 54 -4.10 -13.52 -3.01
C ALA A 54 -5.60 -13.71 -3.28
N ALA A 55 -5.96 -14.72 -4.09
CA ALA A 55 -7.36 -15.03 -4.39
C ALA A 55 -8.15 -15.37 -3.11
N GLY A 56 -7.59 -16.16 -2.20
CA GLY A 56 -8.22 -16.49 -0.92
C GLY A 56 -8.48 -15.25 -0.05
N ILE A 57 -7.50 -14.34 0.06
CA ILE A 57 -7.67 -13.09 0.83
C ILE A 57 -8.70 -12.17 0.17
N VAL A 58 -8.64 -12.00 -1.16
CA VAL A 58 -9.60 -11.16 -1.90
C VAL A 58 -11.00 -11.72 -1.77
N TYR A 59 -11.18 -13.03 -1.96
CA TYR A 59 -12.48 -13.68 -1.81
C TYR A 59 -13.06 -13.46 -0.41
N TYR A 60 -12.25 -13.66 0.64
CA TYR A 60 -12.68 -13.39 2.01
C TYR A 60 -13.09 -11.93 2.22
N ARG A 61 -12.28 -10.96 1.77
CA ARG A 61 -12.58 -9.53 1.95
C ARG A 61 -13.80 -9.05 1.14
N VAL A 62 -13.87 -9.43 -0.12
CA VAL A 62 -14.92 -8.95 -1.03
C VAL A 62 -16.24 -9.66 -0.77
N THR A 63 -16.23 -10.99 -0.65
CA THR A 63 -17.46 -11.77 -0.50
C THR A 63 -17.96 -11.78 0.94
N TYR A 64 -17.08 -12.10 1.90
CA TYR A 64 -17.49 -12.28 3.30
C TYR A 64 -17.57 -10.95 4.05
N GLN A 65 -16.58 -10.05 3.88
CA GLN A 65 -16.61 -8.72 4.53
C GLN A 65 -17.36 -7.65 3.73
N ARG A 66 -17.86 -7.99 2.53
CA ARG A 66 -18.59 -7.08 1.62
C ARG A 66 -17.82 -5.79 1.30
N GLN A 67 -16.48 -5.87 1.25
CA GLN A 67 -15.64 -4.73 0.91
C GLN A 67 -15.59 -4.55 -0.62
N ALA A 68 -15.74 -3.31 -1.08
CA ALA A 68 -15.56 -2.98 -2.49
C ALA A 68 -14.07 -2.90 -2.83
N ILE A 69 -13.69 -3.38 -4.02
CA ILE A 69 -12.31 -3.24 -4.53
C ILE A 69 -12.05 -1.79 -4.95
N PHE A 70 -13.04 -1.19 -5.60
CA PHE A 70 -12.99 0.18 -6.08
C PHE A 70 -14.21 0.96 -5.60
N ASP A 71 -14.00 2.23 -5.28
CA ASP A 71 -15.06 3.19 -5.03
C ASP A 71 -15.40 3.91 -6.34
N THR A 72 -16.62 3.70 -6.82
CA THR A 72 -17.13 4.32 -8.06
C THR A 72 -17.94 5.58 -7.80
N ARG A 73 -18.32 5.84 -6.54
CA ARG A 73 -19.21 6.96 -6.17
C ARG A 73 -18.40 8.17 -5.70
N THR A 74 -17.51 8.64 -6.56
CA THR A 74 -16.63 9.77 -6.23
C THR A 74 -17.14 11.06 -6.87
N PRO A 75 -17.03 12.22 -6.20
CA PRO A 75 -17.46 13.50 -6.75
C PRO A 75 -16.62 13.96 -7.95
N THR A 76 -15.46 13.34 -8.17
CA THR A 76 -14.57 13.66 -9.29
C THR A 76 -14.85 12.81 -10.53
N GLY A 77 -15.68 11.76 -10.42
CA GLY A 77 -15.97 10.81 -11.49
C GLY A 77 -14.85 9.78 -11.76
N PHE A 78 -13.76 9.83 -11.01
CA PHE A 78 -12.65 8.88 -11.13
C PHE A 78 -12.84 7.67 -10.21
N ILE A 79 -12.40 6.51 -10.68
CA ILE A 79 -12.40 5.27 -9.90
C ILE A 79 -11.31 5.37 -8.83
N ARG A 80 -11.66 5.17 -7.56
CA ARG A 80 -10.70 5.20 -6.45
C ARG A 80 -10.43 3.80 -5.92
N PRO A 81 -9.19 3.29 -5.97
CA PRO A 81 -8.87 1.98 -5.42
C PRO A 81 -8.98 1.97 -3.88
N LYS A 82 -9.57 0.93 -3.31
CA LYS A 82 -9.36 0.63 -1.89
C LYS A 82 -7.99 -0.04 -1.74
N PRO A 83 -7.12 0.48 -0.85
CA PRO A 83 -5.68 0.24 -0.94
C PRO A 83 -5.30 -1.23 -0.81
N ILE A 84 -5.95 -2.00 0.05
CA ILE A 84 -5.59 -3.40 0.28
C ILE A 84 -6.29 -4.30 -0.74
N GLU A 85 -7.58 -4.07 -0.97
CA GLU A 85 -8.44 -4.90 -1.83
C GLU A 85 -8.00 -4.80 -3.29
N ALA A 86 -7.78 -3.59 -3.81
CA ALA A 86 -7.33 -3.38 -5.19
C ALA A 86 -5.88 -3.84 -5.41
N MET A 87 -5.02 -3.68 -4.41
CA MET A 87 -3.65 -4.20 -4.44
C MET A 87 -3.66 -5.73 -4.54
N LEU A 88 -4.39 -6.44 -3.67
CA LEU A 88 -4.46 -7.90 -3.68
C LEU A 88 -5.13 -8.44 -4.95
N ALA A 89 -6.17 -7.77 -5.46
CA ALA A 89 -6.78 -8.14 -6.73
C ALA A 89 -5.78 -8.04 -7.89
N SER A 90 -4.99 -6.94 -7.93
CA SER A 90 -3.94 -6.76 -8.93
C SER A 90 -2.81 -7.79 -8.77
N ALA A 91 -2.41 -8.12 -7.53
CA ALA A 91 -1.42 -9.14 -7.22
C ALA A 91 -1.88 -10.54 -7.67
N CYS A 92 -3.16 -10.87 -7.44
CA CYS A 92 -3.76 -12.13 -7.91
C CYS A 92 -3.68 -12.25 -9.43
N ILE A 93 -4.05 -11.19 -10.16
CA ILE A 93 -3.99 -11.17 -11.63
C ILE A 93 -2.54 -11.24 -12.12
N PHE A 94 -1.64 -10.45 -11.52
CA PHE A 94 -0.20 -10.49 -11.82
C PHE A 94 0.36 -11.91 -11.70
N ASN A 95 0.19 -12.55 -10.55
CA ASN A 95 0.73 -13.88 -10.28
C ASN A 95 0.08 -14.95 -11.18
N GLY A 96 -1.23 -14.87 -11.42
CA GLY A 96 -1.92 -15.78 -12.34
C GLY A 96 -1.39 -15.68 -13.77
N LEU A 97 -1.22 -14.46 -14.28
CA LEU A 97 -0.68 -14.23 -15.62
C LEU A 97 0.81 -14.61 -15.72
N ARG A 98 1.62 -14.39 -14.68
CA ARG A 98 3.02 -14.84 -14.62
C ARG A 98 3.15 -16.36 -14.63
N MET A 99 2.25 -17.06 -13.93
CA MET A 99 2.18 -18.51 -13.97
C MET A 99 1.87 -19.01 -15.39
N ILE A 100 0.83 -18.44 -16.02
CA ILE A 100 0.45 -18.80 -17.40
C ILE A 100 1.59 -18.53 -18.38
N GLN A 101 2.25 -17.37 -18.26
CA GLN A 101 3.39 -17.01 -19.11
C GLN A 101 4.55 -18.01 -18.95
N ALA A 102 4.89 -18.39 -17.74
CA ALA A 102 5.94 -19.37 -17.48
C ALA A 102 5.59 -20.75 -18.08
N ILE A 103 4.33 -21.19 -17.97
CA ILE A 103 3.85 -22.44 -18.58
C ILE A 103 3.96 -22.38 -20.11
N ILE A 104 3.57 -21.26 -20.73
CA ILE A 104 3.67 -21.08 -22.20
C ILE A 104 5.12 -21.20 -22.66
N VAL A 105 6.07 -20.60 -21.94
CA VAL A 105 7.49 -20.64 -22.28
C VAL A 105 8.06 -22.06 -22.11
N VAL A 106 7.76 -22.74 -20.99
CA VAL A 106 8.24 -24.12 -20.72
C VAL A 106 7.63 -25.14 -21.69
N ALA A 107 6.34 -25.04 -21.99
CA ALA A 107 5.65 -25.93 -22.92
C ALA A 107 5.95 -25.60 -24.39
N ASP A 108 6.70 -24.54 -24.65
CA ASP A 108 7.02 -24.02 -25.99
C ASP A 108 5.80 -23.75 -26.88
N VAL A 109 4.65 -23.45 -26.28
CA VAL A 109 3.41 -23.17 -27.03
C VAL A 109 3.47 -21.74 -27.56
N GLY A 110 2.84 -21.48 -28.72
CA GLY A 110 2.72 -20.14 -29.28
C GLY A 110 4.07 -19.51 -29.65
N ARG A 111 4.80 -20.10 -30.60
CA ARG A 111 6.12 -19.63 -31.08
C ARG A 111 6.11 -18.26 -31.79
N ASN A 112 4.97 -17.56 -31.83
CA ASN A 112 4.90 -16.23 -32.42
C ASN A 112 5.62 -15.22 -31.49
N PRO A 113 6.68 -14.53 -31.97
CA PRO A 113 7.44 -13.60 -31.15
C PRO A 113 6.62 -12.38 -30.70
N ILE A 114 5.63 -11.94 -31.47
CA ILE A 114 4.76 -10.82 -31.05
C ILE A 114 3.95 -11.23 -29.81
N PHE A 115 3.35 -12.42 -29.86
CA PHE A 115 2.53 -12.92 -28.75
C PHE A 115 3.38 -13.18 -27.50
N ARG A 116 4.55 -13.81 -27.63
CA ARG A 116 5.42 -14.10 -26.48
C ARG A 116 5.90 -12.84 -25.80
N GLN A 117 6.29 -11.82 -26.57
CA GLN A 117 6.74 -10.55 -26.01
C GLN A 117 5.60 -9.85 -25.28
N TRP A 118 4.41 -9.83 -25.89
CA TRP A 118 3.22 -9.27 -25.28
C TRP A 118 2.86 -9.98 -23.97
N MET A 119 2.80 -11.32 -23.98
CA MET A 119 2.47 -12.11 -22.79
C MET A 119 3.54 -12.02 -21.69
N TYR A 120 4.79 -11.78 -22.06
CA TYR A 120 5.88 -11.52 -21.12
C TYR A 120 5.71 -10.18 -20.38
N GLU A 121 5.34 -9.13 -21.10
CA GLU A 121 5.23 -7.77 -20.57
C GLU A 121 3.88 -7.47 -19.90
N PHE A 122 2.81 -8.09 -20.40
CA PHE A 122 1.44 -7.83 -19.93
C PHE A 122 1.21 -8.04 -18.43
N PRO A 123 1.72 -9.10 -17.78
CA PRO A 123 1.58 -9.28 -16.34
C PRO A 123 2.16 -8.10 -15.54
N TRP A 124 3.32 -7.55 -15.95
CA TRP A 124 4.02 -6.50 -15.22
C TRP A 124 3.18 -5.24 -15.02
N HIS A 125 2.23 -4.97 -15.91
CA HIS A 125 1.29 -3.86 -15.73
C HIS A 125 0.45 -4.02 -14.46
N PHE A 126 0.01 -5.24 -14.14
CA PHE A 126 -0.70 -5.53 -12.89
C PHE A 126 0.22 -5.48 -11.67
N GLY A 127 1.50 -5.82 -11.83
CA GLY A 127 2.51 -5.66 -10.78
C GLY A 127 2.72 -4.20 -10.39
N VAL A 128 2.80 -3.28 -11.37
CA VAL A 128 2.86 -1.84 -11.10
C VAL A 128 1.54 -1.30 -10.56
N ASN A 129 0.40 -1.75 -11.10
CA ASN A 129 -0.91 -1.37 -10.59
C ASN A 129 -1.14 -1.80 -9.14
N CYS A 130 -0.57 -2.93 -8.71
CA CYS A 130 -0.61 -3.38 -7.33
C CYS A 130 -0.12 -2.28 -6.37
N PHE A 131 1.08 -1.73 -6.60
CA PHE A 131 1.66 -0.68 -5.75
C PHE A 131 1.03 0.70 -6.00
N ALA A 132 0.62 1.01 -7.22
CA ALA A 132 -0.11 2.25 -7.50
C ALA A 132 -1.44 2.29 -6.73
N CYS A 133 -2.24 1.22 -6.81
CA CYS A 133 -3.50 1.09 -6.07
C CYS A 133 -3.31 1.25 -4.57
N TYR A 134 -2.25 0.66 -4.02
CA TYR A 134 -1.93 0.78 -2.60
C TYR A 134 -1.64 2.23 -2.18
N VAL A 135 -0.71 2.90 -2.87
CA VAL A 135 -0.32 4.28 -2.51
C VAL A 135 -1.48 5.25 -2.70
N PHE A 136 -2.15 5.22 -3.85
CA PHE A 136 -3.26 6.13 -4.11
C PHE A 136 -4.48 5.80 -3.23
N GLY A 137 -4.75 4.53 -2.94
CA GLY A 137 -5.80 4.15 -1.99
C GLY A 137 -5.56 4.67 -0.58
N ILE A 138 -4.29 4.67 -0.12
CA ILE A 138 -3.92 5.31 1.16
C ILE A 138 -4.13 6.82 1.09
N VAL A 139 -3.66 7.46 0.02
CA VAL A 139 -3.82 8.91 -0.18
C VAL A 139 -5.29 9.30 -0.08
N HIS A 140 -6.19 8.57 -0.73
CA HIS A 140 -7.63 8.81 -0.66
C HIS A 140 -8.19 8.57 0.75
N THR A 141 -7.75 7.51 1.43
CA THR A 141 -8.18 7.24 2.81
C THR A 141 -7.73 8.35 3.78
N VAL A 142 -6.53 8.91 3.60
CA VAL A 142 -6.05 10.07 4.36
C VAL A 142 -6.87 11.32 4.02
N ALA A 143 -7.23 11.50 2.74
CA ALA A 143 -8.06 12.60 2.29
C ALA A 143 -9.42 12.63 3.00
N ASP A 144 -10.04 11.46 3.11
CA ASP A 144 -11.37 11.32 3.68
C ASP A 144 -11.37 11.44 5.22
N SER A 145 -10.28 11.02 5.88
CA SER A 145 -10.16 11.05 7.34
C SER A 145 -9.75 12.42 7.91
N SER A 146 -9.02 13.25 7.16
CA SER A 146 -8.64 14.59 7.62
C SER A 146 -8.42 15.59 6.49
N LYS A 147 -9.40 16.49 6.31
CA LYS A 147 -9.32 17.58 5.32
C LYS A 147 -8.12 18.51 5.55
N THR A 148 -7.74 18.77 6.80
CA THR A 148 -6.62 19.66 7.13
C THR A 148 -5.29 19.07 6.67
N ILE A 149 -5.06 17.79 7.00
CA ILE A 149 -3.84 17.07 6.60
C ILE A 149 -3.81 16.95 5.08
N TYR A 150 -4.96 16.65 4.49
CA TYR A 150 -5.10 16.51 3.06
C TYR A 150 -4.79 17.80 2.31
N ASN A 151 -5.37 18.93 2.70
CA ASN A 151 -5.12 20.22 2.06
C ASN A 151 -3.66 20.67 2.19
N ALA A 152 -3.00 20.31 3.29
CA ALA A 152 -1.57 20.55 3.47
C ALA A 152 -0.71 19.68 2.53
N TRP A 153 -1.19 18.48 2.17
CA TRP A 153 -0.46 17.58 1.28
C TRP A 153 -0.76 17.83 -0.20
N PHE A 154 -2.03 18.05 -0.52
CA PHE A 154 -2.53 18.18 -1.87
C PHE A 154 -3.57 19.30 -1.95
N HIS A 155 -3.25 20.30 -2.76
CA HIS A 155 -4.15 21.42 -3.01
C HIS A 155 -5.39 21.02 -3.81
N SER A 156 -5.38 19.88 -4.52
CA SER A 156 -6.48 19.48 -5.40
C SER A 156 -6.67 17.95 -5.50
N PRO A 157 -7.84 17.42 -5.12
CA PRO A 157 -8.20 16.01 -5.32
C PRO A 157 -8.19 15.53 -6.75
N LYS A 158 -8.64 16.37 -7.68
CA LYS A 158 -8.66 16.03 -9.10
C LYS A 158 -7.26 15.74 -9.65
N ARG A 159 -6.22 16.41 -9.14
CA ARG A 159 -4.83 16.18 -9.56
C ARG A 159 -4.33 14.80 -9.13
N ILE A 160 -4.65 14.36 -7.91
CA ILE A 160 -4.26 13.03 -7.43
C ILE A 160 -4.99 11.96 -8.22
N ASP A 161 -6.30 12.12 -8.40
CA ASP A 161 -7.13 11.16 -9.15
C ASP A 161 -6.59 11.01 -10.60
N MET A 162 -6.18 12.11 -11.23
CA MET A 162 -5.55 12.10 -12.56
C MET A 162 -4.20 11.38 -12.54
N ILE A 163 -3.31 11.71 -11.61
CA ILE A 163 -2.00 11.06 -11.50
C ILE A 163 -2.15 9.56 -11.24
N ALA A 164 -3.06 9.17 -10.35
CA ALA A 164 -3.37 7.77 -10.05
C ALA A 164 -3.84 7.03 -11.32
N THR A 165 -4.78 7.63 -12.04
CA THR A 165 -5.29 7.08 -13.31
C THR A 165 -4.19 6.96 -14.36
N THR A 166 -3.30 7.96 -14.45
CA THR A 166 -2.14 7.91 -15.36
C THR A 166 -1.22 6.73 -15.04
N TYR A 167 -0.84 6.52 -13.77
CA TYR A 167 -0.01 5.37 -13.41
C TYR A 167 -0.71 4.03 -13.65
N MET A 168 -2.04 3.99 -13.52
CA MET A 168 -2.81 2.75 -13.73
C MET A 168 -3.02 2.39 -15.21
N ILE A 169 -3.11 3.39 -16.10
CA ILE A 169 -3.49 3.20 -17.51
C ILE A 169 -2.31 3.40 -18.47
N ALA A 170 -1.43 4.37 -18.22
CA ALA A 170 -0.37 4.74 -19.17
C ALA A 170 0.59 3.57 -19.49
N PRO A 171 1.03 2.73 -18.53
CA PRO A 171 1.85 1.56 -18.85
C PRO A 171 1.13 0.59 -19.80
N PHE A 172 -0.17 0.34 -19.59
CA PHE A 172 -0.95 -0.53 -20.49
C PHE A 172 -1.00 0.01 -21.92
N ILE A 173 -1.01 1.33 -22.13
CA ILE A 173 -1.06 1.86 -23.49
C ILE A 173 0.34 1.86 -24.09
N THR A 174 1.27 2.55 -23.43
CA THR A 174 2.62 2.81 -23.98
C THR A 174 3.45 1.54 -24.14
N ASN A 175 3.46 0.65 -23.15
CA ASN A 175 4.29 -0.55 -23.22
C ASN A 175 3.73 -1.58 -24.21
N ASN A 176 2.41 -1.78 -24.25
CA ASN A 176 1.82 -2.70 -25.23
C ASN A 176 2.08 -2.23 -26.68
N ILE A 177 2.02 -0.92 -26.94
CA ILE A 177 2.39 -0.37 -28.26
C ILE A 177 3.85 -0.70 -28.58
N CYS A 178 4.79 -0.42 -27.67
CA CYS A 178 6.21 -0.69 -27.91
C CYS A 178 6.48 -2.18 -28.16
N VAL A 179 5.85 -3.06 -27.38
CA VAL A 179 6.00 -4.51 -27.47
C VAL A 179 5.48 -5.08 -28.78
N ILE A 180 4.29 -4.66 -29.20
CA ILE A 180 3.70 -5.11 -30.46
C ILE A 180 4.57 -4.64 -31.63
N ILE A 181 4.97 -3.36 -31.63
CA ILE A 181 5.79 -2.79 -32.70
C ILE A 181 7.17 -3.47 -32.75
N SER A 182 7.84 -3.68 -31.61
CA SER A 182 9.13 -4.39 -31.59
C SER A 182 9.00 -5.82 -32.08
N GLY A 183 7.92 -6.52 -31.70
CA GLY A 183 7.65 -7.88 -32.17
C GLY A 183 7.41 -7.95 -33.68
N VAL A 184 6.68 -6.98 -34.24
CA VAL A 184 6.41 -6.90 -35.69
C VAL A 184 7.69 -6.65 -36.47
N TYR A 185 8.51 -5.67 -36.07
CA TYR A 185 9.79 -5.42 -36.74
C TYR A 185 10.78 -6.56 -36.59
N ALA A 186 10.81 -7.24 -35.43
CA ALA A 186 11.61 -8.43 -35.21
C ALA A 186 11.21 -9.55 -36.18
N ASN A 187 9.90 -9.74 -36.42
CA ASN A 187 9.38 -10.75 -37.34
C ASN A 187 9.66 -10.40 -38.82
N GLN A 188 9.76 -9.11 -39.16
CA GLN A 188 10.14 -8.63 -40.49
C GLN A 188 11.66 -8.71 -40.75
N GLY A 189 12.46 -9.06 -39.75
CA GLY A 189 13.92 -9.07 -39.85
C GLY A 189 14.59 -7.70 -39.72
N ASN A 190 13.83 -6.64 -39.41
CA ASN A 190 14.38 -5.31 -39.16
C ASN A 190 14.85 -5.20 -37.69
N LYS A 191 16.08 -5.66 -37.45
CA LYS A 191 16.67 -5.77 -36.11
C LYS A 191 16.87 -4.41 -35.44
N ASP A 192 17.30 -3.39 -36.19
CA ASP A 192 17.59 -2.06 -35.64
C ASP A 192 16.33 -1.38 -35.10
N LEU A 193 15.22 -1.44 -35.85
CA LEU A 193 13.94 -0.90 -35.37
C LEU A 193 13.39 -1.71 -34.20
N ALA A 194 13.46 -3.04 -34.27
CA ALA A 194 13.01 -3.90 -33.17
C ALA A 194 13.77 -3.58 -31.86
N GLU A 195 15.07 -3.34 -31.95
CA GLU A 195 15.90 -2.94 -30.82
C GLU A 195 15.55 -1.55 -30.30
N ALA A 196 15.38 -0.55 -31.17
CA ALA A 196 15.00 0.79 -30.76
C ALA A 196 13.69 0.80 -29.96
N TRP A 197 12.67 0.07 -30.42
CA TRP A 197 11.39 -0.07 -29.72
C TRP A 197 11.49 -0.89 -28.43
N CYS A 198 12.31 -1.94 -28.41
CA CYS A 198 12.58 -2.69 -27.18
C CYS A 198 13.29 -1.84 -26.13
N ASN A 199 14.24 -0.98 -26.55
CA ASN A 199 14.92 -0.05 -25.66
C ASN A 199 13.97 1.04 -25.16
N ALA A 200 13.10 1.58 -26.02
CA ALA A 200 12.06 2.53 -25.62
C ALA A 200 11.12 1.95 -24.56
N LEU A 201 10.68 0.70 -24.72
CA LEU A 201 9.89 -0.04 -23.72
C LEU A 201 10.59 -0.05 -22.35
N TYR A 202 11.89 -0.33 -22.31
CA TYR A 202 12.62 -0.35 -21.05
C TYR A 202 12.82 1.01 -20.43
N TRP A 203 13.01 2.06 -21.23
CA TRP A 203 13.01 3.43 -20.70
C TRP A 203 11.66 3.82 -20.11
N PHE A 204 10.54 3.42 -20.73
CA PHE A 204 9.21 3.61 -20.15
C PHE A 204 9.06 2.85 -18.84
N TRP A 205 9.47 1.58 -18.78
CA TRP A 205 9.45 0.81 -17.55
C TRP A 205 10.28 1.44 -16.44
N PHE A 206 11.52 1.87 -16.74
CA PHE A 206 12.38 2.58 -15.80
C PHE A 206 11.70 3.84 -15.28
N PHE A 207 11.12 4.65 -16.17
CA PHE A 207 10.43 5.86 -15.78
C PHE A 207 9.20 5.57 -14.89
N TYR A 208 8.31 4.66 -15.30
CA TYR A 208 7.12 4.34 -14.52
C TYR A 208 7.45 3.74 -13.15
N THR A 209 8.37 2.78 -13.09
CA THR A 209 8.70 2.08 -11.84
C THR A 209 9.56 2.92 -10.92
N GLY A 210 10.52 3.69 -11.46
CA GLY A 210 11.36 4.61 -10.70
C GLY A 210 10.57 5.78 -10.12
N SER A 211 9.73 6.43 -10.94
CA SER A 211 8.88 7.53 -10.46
C SER A 211 7.80 7.06 -9.47
N LEU A 212 7.18 5.90 -9.69
CA LEU A 212 6.27 5.30 -8.72
C LEU A 212 7.00 4.92 -7.42
N GLY A 213 8.19 4.33 -7.51
CA GLY A 213 9.02 4.00 -6.36
C GLY A 213 9.37 5.23 -5.52
N LEU A 214 9.72 6.35 -6.16
CA LEU A 214 9.93 7.63 -5.50
C LEU A 214 8.65 8.14 -4.81
N MET A 215 7.50 8.05 -5.49
CA MET A 215 6.20 8.44 -4.94
C MET A 215 5.82 7.60 -3.71
N VAL A 216 6.01 6.28 -3.77
CA VAL A 216 5.78 5.34 -2.65
C VAL A 216 6.66 5.73 -1.47
N LEU A 217 7.94 6.00 -1.70
CA LEU A 217 8.89 6.38 -0.66
C LEU A 217 8.50 7.70 0.02
N VAL A 218 8.20 8.74 -0.77
CA VAL A 218 7.83 10.07 -0.25
C VAL A 218 6.49 10.03 0.48
N ALA A 219 5.46 9.44 -0.11
CA ALA A 219 4.15 9.27 0.52
C ALA A 219 4.28 8.44 1.80
N GLY A 220 5.10 7.40 1.73
CA GLY A 220 5.43 6.51 2.81
C GLY A 220 6.04 7.20 4.02
N ILE A 221 7.18 7.89 3.84
CA ILE A 221 7.86 8.62 4.91
C ILE A 221 6.90 9.63 5.56
N ARG A 222 6.12 10.35 4.77
CA ARG A 222 5.15 11.34 5.28
C ARG A 222 4.05 10.68 6.10
N LEU A 223 3.47 9.58 5.62
CA LEU A 223 2.46 8.81 6.34
C LEU A 223 2.98 8.30 7.68
N LEU A 224 4.23 7.82 7.72
CA LEU A 224 4.84 7.34 8.96
C LEU A 224 5.08 8.47 9.97
N ARG A 225 5.49 9.66 9.51
CA ARG A 225 5.62 10.84 10.37
C ARG A 225 4.26 11.24 10.96
N LEU A 226 3.23 11.28 10.12
CA LEU A 226 1.88 11.64 10.53
C LEU A 226 1.30 10.65 11.55
N LEU A 227 1.46 9.36 11.30
CA LEU A 227 0.98 8.31 12.18
C LEU A 227 1.75 8.30 13.52
N SER A 228 3.06 8.56 13.48
CA SER A 228 3.87 8.69 14.70
C SER A 228 3.43 9.90 15.53
N HIS A 229 3.07 11.01 14.88
CA HIS A 229 2.53 12.19 15.56
C HIS A 229 1.17 11.90 16.22
N HIS A 230 0.25 11.27 15.50
CA HIS A 230 -1.07 10.90 16.05
C HIS A 230 -0.96 9.89 17.19
N LEU A 231 -0.07 8.90 17.07
CA LEU A 231 0.20 7.92 18.12
C LEU A 231 0.75 8.57 19.40
N ARG A 232 1.56 9.62 19.28
CA ARG A 232 2.05 10.38 20.44
C ARG A 232 0.92 11.15 21.12
N MET A 233 0.04 11.79 20.33
CA MET A 233 -1.12 12.50 20.89
C MET A 233 -2.17 11.57 21.51
N GLN A 234 -2.33 10.35 21.00
CA GLN A 234 -3.29 9.38 21.54
C GLN A 234 -2.74 8.51 22.67
N HIS A 235 -1.48 8.70 23.07
CA HIS A 235 -0.87 7.91 24.15
C HIS A 235 -1.63 8.02 25.49
N ASP A 236 -2.39 9.11 25.67
CA ASP A 236 -3.23 9.33 26.86
C ASP A 236 -4.46 8.40 26.91
N LEU A 237 -4.83 7.76 25.80
CA LEU A 237 -5.96 6.82 25.70
C LEU A 237 -5.44 5.37 25.66
N ARG A 238 -5.02 4.84 26.82
CA ARG A 238 -4.31 3.55 27.01
C ARG A 238 -4.91 2.32 26.30
N VAL A 239 -6.21 2.28 26.01
CA VAL A 239 -6.91 1.02 25.66
C VAL A 239 -6.69 0.57 24.20
N ASN A 240 -6.18 1.43 23.30
CA ASN A 240 -6.09 1.10 21.86
C ASN A 240 -4.68 1.15 21.24
N ILE A 241 -3.63 1.37 22.04
CA ILE A 241 -2.27 1.62 21.54
C ILE A 241 -1.71 0.43 20.73
N ALA A 242 -1.92 -0.81 21.19
CA ALA A 242 -1.38 -2.01 20.53
C ALA A 242 -1.92 -2.19 19.11
N LYS A 243 -3.22 -1.92 18.91
CA LYS A 243 -3.89 -2.11 17.63
C LYS A 243 -3.41 -1.11 16.58
N ILE A 244 -3.25 0.16 16.98
CA ILE A 244 -2.77 1.22 16.09
C ILE A 244 -1.28 1.01 15.74
N LYS A 245 -0.44 0.64 16.72
CA LYS A 245 0.97 0.29 16.46
C LYS A 245 1.12 -0.84 15.45
N ASN A 246 0.26 -1.85 15.52
CA ASN A 246 0.26 -2.93 14.56
C ASN A 246 -0.17 -2.49 13.15
N GLY A 247 -1.23 -1.68 13.04
CA GLY A 247 -1.63 -1.10 11.74
C GLY A 247 -0.49 -0.30 11.10
N ALA A 248 0.21 0.50 11.90
CA ALA A 248 1.39 1.25 11.48
C ALA A 248 2.51 0.33 10.98
N PHE A 249 2.79 -0.75 11.71
CA PHE A 249 3.82 -1.71 11.35
C PHE A 249 3.54 -2.39 10.01
N LYS A 250 2.30 -2.85 9.77
CA LYS A 250 1.91 -3.44 8.49
C LYS A 250 2.16 -2.51 7.32
N VAL A 251 1.74 -1.26 7.45
CA VAL A 251 1.96 -0.22 6.43
C VAL A 251 3.45 -0.01 6.17
N LYS A 252 4.28 0.06 7.22
CA LYS A 252 5.75 0.16 7.09
C LYS A 252 6.33 -0.99 6.28
N VAL A 253 5.93 -2.22 6.58
CA VAL A 253 6.44 -3.43 5.94
C VAL A 253 6.05 -3.46 4.45
N ILE A 254 4.76 -3.25 4.13
CA ILE A 254 4.28 -3.24 2.73
C ILE A 254 4.99 -2.15 1.91
N MET A 255 5.13 -0.97 2.50
CA MET A 255 5.81 0.17 1.87
C MET A 255 7.30 -0.10 1.62
N LEU A 256 8.01 -0.71 2.58
CA LEU A 256 9.41 -1.10 2.43
C LEU A 256 9.58 -2.11 1.29
N ILE A 257 8.77 -3.18 1.30
CA ILE A 257 8.79 -4.22 0.26
C ILE A 257 8.49 -3.62 -1.12
N GLY A 258 7.45 -2.78 -1.22
CA GLY A 258 7.09 -2.14 -2.48
C GLY A 258 8.16 -1.19 -2.99
N CYS A 259 8.76 -0.38 -2.11
CA CYS A 259 9.86 0.51 -2.48
C CYS A 259 11.09 -0.29 -2.95
N SER A 260 11.51 -1.33 -2.22
CA SER A 260 12.65 -2.15 -2.62
C SER A 260 12.40 -2.88 -3.94
N CYS A 261 11.18 -3.41 -4.15
CA CYS A 261 10.79 -4.09 -5.38
C CYS A 261 10.81 -3.16 -6.59
N LEU A 262 10.22 -1.96 -6.47
CA LEU A 262 10.13 -0.99 -7.57
C LEU A 262 11.49 -0.43 -7.94
N TRP A 263 12.31 -0.05 -6.95
CA TRP A 263 13.68 0.43 -7.21
C TRP A 263 14.59 -0.68 -7.72
N GLY A 264 14.48 -1.89 -7.19
CA GLY A 264 15.19 -3.06 -7.71
C GLY A 264 14.84 -3.32 -9.17
N PHE A 265 13.55 -3.31 -9.52
CA PHE A 265 13.10 -3.47 -10.89
C PHE A 265 13.59 -2.34 -11.80
N ALA A 266 13.43 -1.08 -11.37
CA ALA A 266 13.91 0.08 -12.14
C ALA A 266 15.41 -0.01 -12.42
N PHE A 267 16.20 -0.40 -11.41
CA PHE A 267 17.64 -0.58 -11.56
C PHE A 267 17.98 -1.68 -12.58
N ILE A 268 17.33 -2.85 -12.50
CA ILE A 268 17.57 -3.96 -13.42
C ILE A 268 17.19 -3.57 -14.86
N VAL A 269 16.03 -2.94 -15.04
CA VAL A 269 15.56 -2.48 -16.37
C VAL A 269 16.52 -1.44 -16.95
N PHE A 270 17.02 -0.51 -16.12
CA PHE A 270 18.01 0.48 -16.53
C PHE A 270 19.32 -0.16 -16.99
N VAL A 271 19.85 -1.10 -16.20
CA VAL A 271 21.06 -1.85 -16.55
C VAL A 271 20.85 -2.65 -17.82
N TYR A 272 19.71 -3.33 -17.96
CA TYR A 272 19.38 -4.10 -19.16
C TYR A 272 19.21 -3.20 -20.40
N ALA A 273 18.61 -2.01 -20.27
CA ALA A 273 18.47 -1.07 -21.38
C ALA A 273 19.83 -0.57 -21.90
N LEU A 274 20.82 -0.42 -21.03
CA LEU A 274 22.17 0.02 -21.42
C LEU A 274 23.06 -1.10 -21.93
N PHE A 275 22.94 -2.30 -21.34
CA PHE A 275 23.89 -3.40 -21.54
C PHE A 275 23.22 -4.67 -22.10
N ARG A 276 22.11 -4.54 -22.82
CA ARG A 276 21.32 -5.68 -23.34
C ARG A 276 22.17 -6.70 -24.07
N GLU A 277 22.91 -6.27 -25.08
CA GLU A 277 23.71 -7.17 -25.93
C GLU A 277 24.80 -7.92 -25.14
N PRO A 278 25.67 -7.27 -24.33
CA PRO A 278 26.69 -8.00 -23.55
C PRO A 278 26.07 -8.88 -22.47
N ILE A 279 24.91 -8.52 -21.91
CA ILE A 279 24.18 -9.37 -20.96
C ILE A 279 23.71 -10.64 -21.65
N THR A 280 23.05 -10.53 -22.80
CA THR A 280 22.47 -11.70 -23.49
C THR A 280 23.54 -12.63 -24.07
N LYS A 281 24.71 -12.11 -24.44
CA LYS A 281 25.85 -12.93 -24.91
C LYS A 281 26.61 -13.64 -23.79
N ASN A 282 26.38 -13.29 -22.52
CA ASN A 282 27.08 -13.90 -21.40
C ASN A 282 26.10 -14.77 -20.59
N ILE A 283 26.28 -16.08 -20.64
CA ILE A 283 25.43 -17.08 -19.96
C ILE A 283 25.17 -16.70 -18.49
N GLY A 284 26.22 -16.35 -17.75
CA GLY A 284 26.13 -16.02 -16.32
C GLY A 284 25.30 -14.77 -16.04
N LEU A 285 25.54 -13.69 -16.78
CA LEU A 285 24.77 -12.44 -16.63
C LEU A 285 23.33 -12.61 -17.11
N ASN A 286 23.12 -13.34 -18.21
CA ASN A 286 21.81 -13.65 -18.77
C ASN A 286 20.95 -14.41 -17.74
N LEU A 287 21.53 -15.45 -17.12
CA LEU A 287 20.87 -16.22 -16.07
C LEU A 287 20.65 -15.41 -14.79
N ALA A 288 21.64 -14.64 -14.34
CA ALA A 288 21.51 -13.82 -13.14
C ALA A 288 20.38 -12.79 -13.27
N ILE A 289 20.33 -12.08 -14.41
CA ILE A 289 19.26 -11.10 -14.66
C ILE A 289 17.92 -11.79 -14.83
N SER A 290 17.86 -12.93 -15.52
CA SER A 290 16.65 -13.74 -15.63
C SER A 290 16.09 -14.13 -14.25
N ILE A 291 16.93 -14.60 -13.32
CA ILE A 291 16.51 -14.95 -11.96
C ILE A 291 15.95 -13.73 -11.25
N VAL A 292 16.73 -12.64 -11.16
CA VAL A 292 16.31 -11.47 -10.39
C VAL A 292 15.03 -10.87 -10.98
N TRP A 293 14.95 -10.73 -12.30
CA TRP A 293 13.79 -10.17 -12.97
C TRP A 293 12.56 -11.06 -12.81
N ASN A 294 12.67 -12.37 -12.99
CA ASN A 294 11.51 -13.26 -12.91
C ASN A 294 10.95 -13.39 -11.48
N PHE A 295 11.80 -13.35 -10.47
CA PHE A 295 11.39 -13.54 -9.07
C PHE A 295 11.10 -12.24 -8.32
N ASN A 296 11.60 -11.08 -8.73
CA ASN A 296 11.42 -9.83 -7.99
C ASN A 296 9.95 -9.50 -7.70
N GLY A 297 9.10 -9.51 -8.74
CA GLY A 297 7.67 -9.21 -8.59
C GLY A 297 6.93 -10.25 -7.75
N CYS A 298 7.12 -11.54 -8.05
CA CYS A 298 6.43 -12.64 -7.36
C CYS A 298 6.83 -12.74 -5.89
N LEU A 299 8.12 -12.55 -5.57
CA LEU A 299 8.61 -12.50 -4.20
C LEU A 299 7.99 -11.32 -3.45
N ALA A 300 8.00 -10.12 -4.04
CA ALA A 300 7.40 -8.94 -3.42
C ALA A 300 5.91 -9.14 -3.13
N THR A 301 5.13 -9.70 -4.07
CA THR A 301 3.69 -9.96 -3.84
C THR A 301 3.45 -10.97 -2.73
N VAL A 302 4.20 -12.08 -2.69
CA VAL A 302 4.05 -13.09 -1.62
C VAL A 302 4.42 -12.51 -0.25
N LEU A 303 5.47 -11.68 -0.18
CA LEU A 303 5.84 -10.99 1.06
C LEU A 303 4.76 -9.99 1.50
N VAL A 304 4.15 -9.26 0.57
CA VAL A 304 3.04 -8.33 0.85
C VAL A 304 1.80 -9.10 1.33
N GLU A 305 1.42 -10.19 0.66
CA GLU A 305 0.32 -11.07 1.06
C GLU A 305 0.54 -11.63 2.47
N THR A 306 1.77 -12.11 2.73
CA THR A 306 2.17 -12.58 4.06
C THR A 306 2.04 -11.47 5.10
N ALA A 307 2.53 -10.25 4.81
CA ALA A 307 2.39 -9.10 5.71
C ALA A 307 0.92 -8.71 5.98
N VAL A 308 0.03 -8.90 5.01
CA VAL A 308 -1.41 -8.69 5.18
C VAL A 308 -2.00 -9.75 6.11
N ILE A 309 -1.68 -11.03 5.90
CA ILE A 309 -2.17 -12.17 6.70
C ILE A 309 -1.70 -12.09 8.14
N LEU A 310 -0.43 -11.73 8.38
CA LEU A 310 0.18 -11.73 9.71
C LEU A 310 -0.67 -10.92 10.69
N ASN A 311 -1.36 -11.61 11.58
CA ASN A 311 -2.18 -11.00 12.61
C ASN A 311 -1.24 -10.55 13.76
N PRO A 312 -1.38 -9.35 14.33
CA PRO A 312 -0.55 -8.83 15.44
C PRO A 312 -0.25 -9.84 16.54
N ARG A 313 -1.22 -10.70 16.86
CA ARG A 313 -1.09 -11.72 17.90
C ARG A 313 0.00 -12.74 17.60
N MET A 314 0.26 -13.05 16.33
CA MET A 314 1.32 -13.95 15.92
C MET A 314 2.69 -13.27 15.89
N THR A 315 2.76 -11.98 15.55
CA THR A 315 4.04 -11.24 15.54
C THR A 315 4.58 -11.07 16.97
N ALA A 316 3.71 -10.92 17.97
CA ALA A 316 4.10 -10.89 19.37
C ALA A 316 4.69 -12.23 19.87
N SER A 317 4.25 -13.37 19.32
CA SER A 317 4.81 -14.68 19.68
C SER A 317 6.10 -15.02 18.91
N LEU A 318 6.37 -14.33 17.79
CA LEU A 318 7.57 -14.54 16.98
C LEU A 318 8.82 -13.83 17.53
N GLY A 319 8.74 -13.15 18.68
CA GLY A 319 9.92 -12.70 19.44
C GLY A 319 10.80 -11.64 18.76
N VAL A 320 10.38 -11.06 17.63
CA VAL A 320 11.19 -10.08 16.85
C VAL A 320 11.29 -8.71 17.56
N SER A 321 10.54 -8.48 18.64
CA SER A 321 10.69 -7.28 19.46
C SER A 321 11.70 -7.50 20.58
N ASN A 322 12.99 -7.31 20.25
CA ASN A 322 13.98 -6.56 21.05
C ASN A 322 15.34 -6.56 20.34
N VAL A 323 15.40 -6.03 19.12
CA VAL A 323 16.68 -5.51 18.60
C VAL A 323 16.97 -4.22 19.37
N SER A 324 17.59 -4.43 20.53
CA SER A 324 18.61 -3.57 21.13
C SER A 324 18.56 -2.10 20.74
N GLY A 325 17.56 -1.40 21.26
CA GLY A 325 17.79 -0.04 21.73
C GLY A 325 18.80 -0.10 22.86
N SER A 326 20.08 -0.21 22.51
CA SER A 326 21.23 0.04 23.40
C SER A 326 21.28 1.54 23.73
N GLY A 327 20.16 2.07 24.24
CA GLY A 327 20.17 3.22 25.10
C GLY A 327 20.62 2.70 26.44
N SER A 328 21.94 2.77 26.67
CA SER A 328 22.51 2.76 28.00
C SER A 328 21.87 3.90 28.78
N GLN A 329 20.69 3.66 29.35
CA GLN A 329 20.33 4.27 30.61
C GLN A 329 21.19 3.52 31.63
N SER A 330 22.38 4.09 31.82
CA SER A 330 23.08 4.03 33.09
C SER A 330 22.09 4.45 34.18
N ASP A 331 21.36 3.48 34.73
CA ASP A 331 20.95 3.57 36.12
C ASP A 331 22.24 3.52 36.93
N PRO A 332 22.53 4.54 37.76
CA PRO A 332 23.57 4.41 38.74
C PRO A 332 23.12 3.35 39.74
N ALA A 333 23.91 2.27 39.84
CA ALA A 333 24.07 1.53 41.09
C ALA A 333 24.14 2.56 42.25
N GLY A 334 23.35 2.44 43.32
CA GLY A 334 23.07 1.22 44.04
C GLY A 334 24.13 1.06 45.12
N LEU A 335 23.71 1.08 46.39
CA LEU A 335 24.38 0.37 47.50
C LEU A 335 23.31 0.22 48.61
N THR A 336 22.66 -0.95 48.71
CA THR A 336 23.05 -2.19 49.41
C THR A 336 22.69 -2.18 50.88
N THR A 337 21.90 -3.17 51.32
CA THR A 337 22.33 -4.22 52.26
C THR A 337 21.22 -5.26 52.39
N THR A 338 21.45 -6.49 51.90
CA THR A 338 21.71 -7.71 52.70
C THR A 338 20.42 -8.34 53.22
N ASP A 339 20.01 -9.50 52.71
CA ASP A 339 20.40 -10.76 53.35
C ASP A 339 19.97 -11.98 52.54
N GLY A 340 20.80 -13.02 52.58
CA GLY A 340 20.63 -14.22 51.79
C GLY A 340 19.67 -15.22 52.44
N ARG A 341 18.91 -15.93 51.61
CA ARG A 341 18.70 -17.36 51.84
C ARG A 341 18.32 -18.11 50.57
N HIS A 342 19.26 -18.95 50.15
CA HIS A 342 19.03 -20.16 49.39
C HIS A 342 17.92 -21.00 50.04
N ILE A 343 16.85 -21.31 49.31
CA ILE A 343 16.15 -22.61 49.40
C ILE A 343 15.70 -23.01 47.99
N THR A 344 16.33 -24.07 47.49
CA THR A 344 15.88 -24.93 46.39
C THR A 344 14.66 -25.75 46.81
N SER A 345 13.59 -25.75 46.01
CA SER A 345 12.69 -26.90 45.89
C SER A 345 11.87 -26.83 44.61
N THR A 346 12.17 -27.76 43.71
CA THR A 346 11.35 -28.26 42.62
C THR A 346 10.08 -28.94 43.14
N GLU A 347 8.90 -28.50 42.68
CA GLU A 347 7.65 -29.30 42.63
C GLU A 347 6.67 -28.56 41.69
N SER A 348 6.37 -29.04 40.48
CA SER A 348 5.40 -30.09 40.16
C SER A 348 4.06 -29.91 40.88
N GLY A 349 3.04 -29.42 40.17
CA GLY A 349 1.65 -29.74 40.54
C GLY A 349 0.60 -28.69 40.25
N LYS A 350 -0.31 -29.06 39.33
CA LYS A 350 -1.77 -28.89 39.41
C LYS A 350 -2.37 -27.48 39.51
N TRP A 351 -3.03 -27.14 38.40
CA TRP A 351 -4.22 -26.30 38.36
C TRP A 351 -5.38 -27.00 39.08
N ASP A 352 -5.85 -26.41 40.19
CA ASP A 352 -7.20 -26.63 40.68
C ASP A 352 -7.80 -25.31 41.20
N LYS A 353 -8.76 -24.81 40.41
CA LYS A 353 -10.12 -24.41 40.79
C LYS A 353 -10.41 -23.67 42.12
N TYR A 354 -11.14 -22.57 41.90
CA TYR A 354 -12.25 -21.99 42.69
C TYR A 354 -11.96 -21.07 43.90
N MET A 355 -12.45 -19.84 43.69
CA MET A 355 -13.41 -19.06 44.50
C MET A 355 -13.00 -18.47 45.86
N ALA A 356 -13.56 -17.27 46.01
CA ALA A 356 -14.00 -16.61 47.24
C ALA A 356 -12.96 -15.77 48.02
N SER A 357 -13.14 -14.45 47.84
CA SER A 357 -13.54 -13.52 48.90
C SER A 357 -12.80 -13.61 50.25
N SER A 358 -12.08 -12.54 50.60
CA SER A 358 -12.45 -11.74 51.76
C SER A 358 -11.58 -10.49 51.90
N ASN A 359 -12.27 -9.39 52.20
CA ASN A 359 -11.72 -8.17 52.76
C ASN A 359 -10.94 -8.46 54.04
N GLN A 360 -9.84 -7.74 54.28
CA GLN A 360 -9.79 -6.87 55.47
C GLN A 360 -8.62 -5.88 55.43
N SER A 361 -9.04 -4.64 55.63
CA SER A 361 -8.33 -3.47 56.13
C SER A 361 -7.44 -3.77 57.34
N HIS A 362 -6.29 -3.09 57.45
CA HIS A 362 -5.91 -2.40 58.68
C HIS A 362 -4.94 -1.25 58.41
N SER A 363 -5.42 -0.05 58.73
CA SER A 363 -4.66 1.15 59.07
C SER A 363 -3.81 0.94 60.34
N PHE A 364 -2.65 1.59 60.48
CA PHE A 364 -2.40 2.64 61.49
C PHE A 364 -0.92 3.13 61.52
N ASN A 365 -0.79 4.46 61.63
CA ASN A 365 0.16 5.24 62.45
C ASN A 365 1.66 5.42 62.14
N GLN A 366 1.96 6.66 61.72
CA GLN A 366 2.96 7.65 62.24
C GLN A 366 3.41 7.43 63.71
N PRO A 367 4.56 7.98 64.23
CA PRO A 367 5.04 9.35 63.98
C PRO A 367 6.57 9.66 64.08
N ALA A 368 6.90 10.90 63.67
CA ALA A 368 7.82 11.91 64.23
C ALA A 368 9.31 11.61 64.57
N GLN A 369 10.22 12.47 64.06
CA GLN A 369 11.12 13.40 64.80
C GLN A 369 12.38 13.78 63.97
N ASP A 370 12.43 15.01 63.44
CA ASP A 370 13.35 16.15 63.74
C ASP A 370 14.85 15.90 64.13
N PRO A 371 15.76 16.91 64.01
CA PRO A 371 16.78 17.14 62.96
C PRO A 371 18.21 17.10 63.63
N PRO A 372 19.30 17.89 63.33
CA PRO A 372 19.65 18.81 62.24
C PRO A 372 21.12 18.68 61.71
N SER A 373 21.47 19.57 60.76
CA SER A 373 22.82 20.10 60.45
C SER A 373 23.78 19.14 59.69
N THR A 374 24.67 19.54 58.77
CA THR A 374 25.54 20.72 58.69
C THR A 374 26.07 20.93 57.25
N ASN A 375 26.49 22.17 57.02
CA ASN A 375 27.24 22.78 55.90
C ASN A 375 28.27 21.93 55.13
N THR A 376 28.43 22.27 53.85
CA THR A 376 29.66 22.70 53.10
C THR A 376 29.41 22.37 51.61
N GLY A 377 29.62 23.20 50.60
CA GLY A 377 30.49 24.37 50.43
C GLY A 377 31.61 24.01 49.44
N SER A 378 31.38 24.21 48.13
CA SER A 378 32.38 24.40 47.04
C SER A 378 31.70 24.16 45.68
N ASP A 379 31.52 25.17 44.83
CA ASP A 379 32.46 25.59 43.77
C ASP A 379 32.89 24.42 42.86
N GLY A 380 32.77 24.41 41.54
CA GLY A 380 32.46 25.41 40.53
C GLY A 380 32.98 24.87 39.18
N LEU A 381 32.35 25.31 38.09
CA LEU A 381 32.84 25.45 36.69
C LEU A 381 31.97 24.82 35.59
N PRO A 382 31.79 25.52 34.45
CA PRO A 382 30.73 25.27 33.49
C PRO A 382 31.20 24.40 32.33
N ARG A 383 30.28 23.58 31.78
CA ARG A 383 30.44 23.03 30.43
C ARG A 383 29.37 23.60 29.51
N TYR A 384 29.85 24.16 28.41
CA TYR A 384 29.11 24.75 27.30
C TYR A 384 28.10 23.77 26.71
N SER A 385 26.86 24.25 26.56
CA SER A 385 25.79 23.64 25.77
C SER A 385 25.85 24.24 24.36
N ILE A 386 25.99 23.38 23.34
CA ILE A 386 25.80 23.76 21.93
C ILE A 386 24.29 23.73 21.67
N SER A 387 23.79 24.93 21.42
CA SER A 387 22.39 25.29 21.20
C SER A 387 21.85 24.78 19.87
N ASP A 388 20.66 24.19 19.93
CA ASP A 388 19.49 24.51 19.12
C ASP A 388 19.69 25.22 17.77
N MET A 389 19.36 24.50 16.70
CA MET A 389 18.75 25.09 15.51
C MET A 389 17.29 24.64 15.43
N SER A 390 16.45 25.37 16.17
CA SER A 390 14.99 25.39 15.99
C SER A 390 14.65 26.39 14.88
N MET A 391 13.97 25.94 13.83
CA MET A 391 13.40 26.78 12.78
C MET A 391 11.93 27.06 13.12
N ASP A 392 11.71 28.19 13.80
CA ASP A 392 10.40 28.83 13.96
C ASP A 392 10.04 29.57 12.67
N ILE A 393 9.11 29.02 11.90
CA ILE A 393 8.37 29.75 10.86
C ILE A 393 6.89 29.45 11.05
N LEU A 394 6.22 30.30 11.83
CA LEU A 394 4.86 30.82 11.62
C LEU A 394 4.40 31.60 12.87
N LYS A 395 4.76 32.88 12.92
CA LYS A 395 4.06 33.91 13.70
C LYS A 395 3.77 35.08 12.76
N ASN A 396 2.49 35.26 12.42
CA ASN A 396 1.79 36.56 12.41
C ASN A 396 0.44 36.45 11.69
N GLY A 397 -0.61 36.86 12.41
CA GLY A 397 -1.97 37.02 11.90
C GLY A 397 -2.96 37.13 13.06
N PRO A 398 -3.46 38.32 13.40
CA PRO A 398 -4.18 38.56 14.65
C PRO A 398 -5.70 38.48 14.52
N ALA A 399 -6.32 38.26 15.69
CA ALA A 399 -7.55 38.88 16.18
C ALA A 399 -8.91 38.20 15.96
N ASN A 400 -9.57 38.04 17.12
CA ASN A 400 -10.99 38.22 17.42
C ASN A 400 -11.97 37.07 17.13
N TYR A 401 -12.23 36.27 18.18
CA TYR A 401 -13.58 35.81 18.46
C TYR A 401 -13.95 36.01 19.93
N TYR A 402 -15.05 36.74 20.10
CA TYR A 402 -15.75 37.05 21.33
C TYR A 402 -16.23 35.78 22.06
N TYR A 403 -16.01 35.71 23.37
CA TYR A 403 -16.63 34.72 24.25
C TYR A 403 -17.98 35.26 24.74
N GLY A 404 -19.08 34.69 24.22
CA GLY A 404 -20.43 34.92 24.72
C GLY A 404 -20.75 34.00 25.89
N LYS A 405 -20.89 34.59 27.07
CA LYS A 405 -21.34 33.98 28.33
C LYS A 405 -22.84 33.67 28.20
N GLN A 406 -23.24 32.40 28.32
CA GLN A 406 -24.65 32.02 28.31
C GLN A 406 -25.06 31.54 29.71
N GLU A 407 -26.07 32.21 30.26
CA GLU A 407 -26.61 32.01 31.60
C GLU A 407 -27.46 30.75 31.70
N ASN A 408 -27.37 30.11 32.87
CA ASN A 408 -28.16 28.97 33.29
C ASN A 408 -29.61 29.39 33.58
N HIS A 409 -30.57 28.77 32.91
CA HIS A 409 -31.93 28.65 33.43
C HIS A 409 -32.36 27.18 33.49
N SER A 410 -32.43 26.70 34.73
CA SER A 410 -33.12 25.49 35.13
C SER A 410 -34.64 25.68 35.05
N ASN A 411 -35.34 24.79 34.35
CA ASN A 411 -36.73 24.48 34.68
C ASN A 411 -36.99 22.99 34.45
N SER A 412 -37.38 22.35 35.54
CA SER A 412 -37.80 20.97 35.65
C SER A 412 -39.27 20.83 35.25
N THR A 413 -39.57 19.88 34.36
CA THR A 413 -40.91 19.28 34.31
C THR A 413 -40.81 17.81 33.93
N THR A 414 -41.26 16.97 34.87
CA THR A 414 -41.48 15.52 34.78
C THR A 414 -42.58 15.18 33.77
N ALA A 415 -42.31 14.24 32.87
CA ALA A 415 -43.35 13.45 32.19
C ALA A 415 -42.81 12.05 31.85
N ALA A 416 -43.63 11.05 32.13
CA ALA A 416 -43.31 9.63 32.18
C ALA A 416 -43.44 8.94 30.81
N GLY A 417 -42.63 7.88 30.63
CA GLY A 417 -42.97 6.69 29.84
C GLY A 417 -42.62 6.72 28.36
N MET A 418 -41.41 6.26 27.99
CA MET A 418 -41.12 5.67 26.67
C MET A 418 -39.84 4.81 26.70
N PRO A 419 -39.68 3.86 25.73
CA PRO A 419 -39.03 2.58 25.96
C PRO A 419 -37.50 2.63 25.85
N SER A 420 -36.88 1.65 26.51
CA SER A 420 -35.45 1.29 26.54
C SER A 420 -34.57 2.03 25.54
N THR A 421 -33.88 3.05 26.06
CA THR A 421 -32.72 3.68 25.44
C THR A 421 -31.73 2.62 25.03
N PHE A 422 -31.56 2.42 23.71
CA PHE A 422 -30.38 1.79 23.15
C PHE A 422 -29.17 2.51 23.72
N SER A 423 -28.30 1.78 24.42
CA SER A 423 -27.16 2.41 25.08
C SER A 423 -26.25 3.01 24.01
N VAL A 424 -26.02 4.32 24.07
CA VAL A 424 -25.12 5.04 23.15
C VAL A 424 -23.73 4.40 23.10
N GLY A 425 -23.34 3.72 24.19
CA GLY A 425 -22.08 2.98 24.28
C GLY A 425 -21.99 1.74 23.37
N GLU A 426 -23.09 1.06 23.06
CA GLU A 426 -23.05 -0.15 22.21
C GLU A 426 -22.82 0.21 20.74
N VAL A 427 -23.43 1.29 20.26
CA VAL A 427 -23.22 1.82 18.90
C VAL A 427 -21.80 2.35 18.74
N GLU A 428 -21.27 3.02 19.77
CA GLU A 428 -19.91 3.55 19.77
C GLU A 428 -18.86 2.42 19.84
N GLN A 429 -19.14 1.35 20.60
CA GLN A 429 -18.31 0.15 20.70
C GLN A 429 -18.29 -0.63 19.38
N ASP A 430 -19.43 -0.82 18.72
CA ASP A 430 -19.51 -1.47 17.41
C ASP A 430 -18.84 -0.65 16.32
N GLN A 431 -18.96 0.68 16.38
CA GLN A 431 -18.25 1.58 15.46
C GLN A 431 -16.74 1.56 15.69
N LEU A 432 -16.28 1.51 16.94
CA LEU A 432 -14.87 1.31 17.27
C LEU A 432 -14.39 -0.05 16.79
N ASN A 433 -15.18 -1.11 16.97
CA ASN A 433 -14.83 -2.46 16.53
C ASN A 433 -14.77 -2.54 14.99
N TYR A 434 -15.70 -1.89 14.29
CA TYR A 434 -15.71 -1.76 12.84
C TYR A 434 -14.51 -0.95 12.31
N ASN A 435 -14.26 0.23 12.87
CA ASN A 435 -13.13 1.09 12.49
C ASN A 435 -11.80 0.37 12.69
N ALA A 436 -11.72 -0.42 13.74
CA ALA A 436 -10.52 -1.13 14.10
C ALA A 436 -10.36 -2.44 13.31
N THR A 437 -11.41 -3.00 12.72
CA THR A 437 -11.33 -4.18 11.84
C THR A 437 -11.07 -3.80 10.38
N THR A 438 -11.57 -2.64 9.95
CA THR A 438 -11.40 -2.12 8.57
C THR A 438 -10.20 -1.21 8.40
N GLY A 439 -9.61 -0.71 9.50
CA GLY A 439 -8.52 0.26 9.46
C GLY A 439 -8.94 1.65 8.98
N GLN A 440 -10.24 1.90 8.81
CA GLN A 440 -10.79 3.21 8.48
C GLN A 440 -11.48 3.79 9.72
N VAL A 441 -11.11 5.00 10.14
CA VAL A 441 -11.85 5.75 11.15
C VAL A 441 -13.00 6.47 10.43
N ARG A 442 -14.22 5.96 10.53
CA ARG A 442 -15.41 6.77 10.22
C ARG A 442 -15.70 7.68 11.42
N THR A 443 -15.51 8.99 11.26
CA THR A 443 -16.10 9.98 12.15
C THR A 443 -17.62 9.89 12.06
N PRO A 444 -18.36 9.92 13.19
CA PRO A 444 -19.81 9.86 13.16
C PRO A 444 -20.37 11.03 12.31
N PRO A 445 -21.50 10.82 11.61
CA PRO A 445 -22.19 11.93 10.97
C PRO A 445 -22.47 13.00 12.04
N ARG A 446 -22.06 14.24 11.80
CA ARG A 446 -22.48 15.36 12.65
C ARG A 446 -24.01 15.35 12.64
N TYR A 447 -24.62 15.03 13.77
CA TYR A 447 -25.99 15.42 14.03
C TYR A 447 -26.03 16.94 13.93
N VAL A 448 -26.46 17.45 12.77
CA VAL A 448 -26.89 18.84 12.65
C VAL A 448 -28.22 18.87 13.41
N PRO A 449 -28.33 19.55 14.56
CA PRO A 449 -29.61 19.74 15.20
C PRO A 449 -30.50 20.44 14.18
N GLN A 450 -31.61 19.81 13.78
CA GLN A 450 -32.62 20.49 12.99
C GLN A 450 -33.04 21.73 13.77
N SER A 451 -32.74 22.91 13.24
CA SER A 451 -33.22 24.16 13.82
C SER A 451 -34.76 24.15 13.79
N PRO A 452 -35.47 24.56 14.85
CA PRO A 452 -36.94 24.46 14.94
C PRO A 452 -37.74 25.33 13.95
N PHE A 453 -37.11 25.93 12.95
CA PHE A 453 -37.70 26.99 12.11
C PHE A 453 -38.15 26.57 10.70
N ASP A 454 -37.94 25.32 10.29
CA ASP A 454 -38.49 24.82 9.02
C ASP A 454 -39.84 24.10 9.24
N ARG A 455 -40.85 24.87 9.66
CA ARG A 455 -42.26 24.55 9.41
C ARG A 455 -42.83 25.63 8.50
N GLN A 456 -42.67 25.45 7.18
CA GLN A 456 -43.56 26.13 6.23
C GLN A 456 -44.91 25.42 6.18
N PRO A 457 -46.03 26.14 6.28
CA PRO A 457 -47.36 25.56 6.12
C PRO A 457 -47.63 25.22 4.65
N HIS A 458 -48.15 24.01 4.43
CA HIS A 458 -48.71 23.57 3.16
C HIS A 458 -49.82 24.53 2.69
N GLN A 459 -49.65 25.13 1.51
CA GLN A 459 -50.76 25.64 0.72
C GLN A 459 -51.29 24.52 -0.19
N PRO A 460 -52.62 24.33 -0.28
CA PRO A 460 -53.23 23.47 -1.28
C PRO A 460 -53.31 24.24 -2.60
N GLN A 461 -52.89 23.60 -3.70
CA GLN A 461 -53.03 24.14 -5.05
C GLN A 461 -53.84 23.15 -5.87
N ASP A 462 -55.08 23.54 -6.14
CA ASP A 462 -56.04 22.82 -6.96
C ASP A 462 -55.69 22.90 -8.46
N ASP A 463 -56.27 21.92 -9.16
CA ASP A 463 -56.14 21.51 -10.56
C ASP A 463 -56.29 22.62 -11.62
N ALA A 464 -55.60 22.48 -12.77
CA ALA A 464 -56.19 21.89 -13.98
C ALA A 464 -55.48 22.25 -15.33
N PHE A 465 -55.58 21.30 -16.25
CA PHE A 465 -55.55 21.37 -17.74
C PHE A 465 -54.23 21.38 -18.56
N SER A 466 -53.98 20.19 -19.15
CA SER A 466 -53.71 19.86 -20.57
C SER A 466 -52.56 20.53 -21.37
N HIS A 467 -51.64 19.71 -21.89
CA HIS A 467 -51.61 19.40 -23.33
C HIS A 467 -50.65 18.23 -23.67
N ALA A 468 -51.10 17.42 -24.63
CA ALA A 468 -50.37 16.36 -25.29
C ALA A 468 -49.21 16.88 -26.18
N GLY A 469 -48.18 16.05 -26.40
CA GLY A 469 -47.18 16.31 -27.43
C GLY A 469 -46.01 15.33 -27.43
N SER A 470 -45.99 14.45 -28.42
CA SER A 470 -44.97 13.45 -28.74
C SER A 470 -43.64 14.04 -29.24
N THR A 471 -42.52 13.36 -28.97
CA THR A 471 -41.28 13.37 -29.78
C THR A 471 -40.61 12.01 -29.60
N VAL A 472 -40.71 11.06 -30.53
CA VAL A 472 -39.98 10.91 -31.81
C VAL A 472 -38.45 10.86 -31.65
N SER A 473 -37.96 9.67 -31.99
CA SER A 473 -36.59 9.20 -32.15
C SER A 473 -35.71 10.12 -33.01
N SER A 474 -34.43 10.24 -32.63
CA SER A 474 -33.39 10.88 -33.45
C SER A 474 -32.25 9.89 -33.70
N SER A 475 -32.42 9.10 -34.75
CA SER A 475 -31.33 8.46 -35.48
C SER A 475 -31.12 9.22 -36.80
N GLN A 476 -29.87 9.27 -37.24
CA GLN A 476 -29.37 9.71 -38.56
C GLN A 476 -29.15 11.21 -38.83
N LEU A 477 -27.86 11.55 -38.93
CA LEU A 477 -27.18 12.47 -39.87
C LEU A 477 -25.69 12.34 -39.52
N MET A 478 -24.74 12.01 -40.38
CA MET A 478 -24.58 12.32 -41.80
C MET A 478 -23.90 11.15 -42.53
N ASN A 479 -24.29 10.97 -43.79
CA ASN A 479 -23.52 10.25 -44.79
C ASN A 479 -23.45 11.13 -46.06
N ASN A 480 -22.43 10.86 -46.87
CA ASN A 480 -22.08 11.41 -48.19
C ASN A 480 -21.17 12.65 -48.24
N THR A 481 -19.91 12.40 -48.59
CA THR A 481 -19.41 12.90 -49.88
C THR A 481 -18.45 11.89 -50.52
N TYR A 482 -18.75 11.55 -51.78
CA TYR A 482 -17.94 10.77 -52.70
C TYR A 482 -16.64 11.51 -53.08
N SER A 483 -15.54 10.79 -53.28
CA SER A 483 -14.72 10.97 -54.49
C SER A 483 -13.81 9.76 -54.74
N THR A 484 -13.90 9.28 -55.97
CA THR A 484 -13.15 8.25 -56.67
C THR A 484 -11.72 8.66 -57.06
N GLY A 485 -10.85 7.67 -57.23
CA GLY A 485 -9.54 7.74 -57.90
C GLY A 485 -8.53 6.86 -57.16
N GLY A 486 -7.91 5.79 -57.68
CA GLY A 486 -7.57 5.45 -59.06
C GLY A 486 -6.04 5.37 -59.18
N TYR A 487 -5.52 4.15 -59.29
CA TYR A 487 -4.19 3.75 -59.82
C TYR A 487 -2.90 4.36 -59.22
N HIS A 488 -2.13 3.54 -58.49
CA HIS A 488 -0.83 3.00 -58.93
C HIS A 488 -0.35 1.87 -58.04
#